data_AF-D1QRJ6-F1
#
_entry.id   AF-D1QRJ6-F1
#
_cell.length_a   1.000
_cell.length_b   1.000
_cell.length_c   1.000
_cell.angle_alpha   90.00
_cell.angle_beta   90.00
_cell.angle_gamma   90.00
#
_symmetry.space_group_name_H-M   'P 1'
#
loop_
_entity.id
_entity.type
_entity.pdbx_description
1 polymer ?
#
loop_
_entity_poly.entity_id
_entity_poly.type
_entity_poly.pdbx_seq_one_letter_code
_entity_poly.pdbx_strand_id
1 'polypeptide(L)' 'MKYARIIKGIAEQLGISLEEAMDKFYHSVTFQMIQNGVADLHCRSDQYLIDEFLIEYNE' A
#
# COMPACT_ATOMS: atom_id res chain seq x y z
N MET A 1 8.47 9.57 4.32
CA MET A 1 9.12 8.28 3.95
C MET A 1 8.26 7.03 4.20
N LYS A 2 7.06 7.14 4.81
CA LYS A 2 6.17 5.98 5.04
C LYS A 2 5.75 5.27 3.75
N TYR A 3 5.23 6.02 2.77
CA TYR A 3 4.80 5.45 1.48
C TYR A 3 5.92 4.74 0.73
N ALA A 4 7.16 5.25 0.77
CA ALA A 4 8.30 4.59 0.14
C ALA A 4 8.57 3.19 0.72
N ARG A 5 8.37 2.99 2.03
CA ARG A 5 8.52 1.68 2.67
C ARG A 5 7.37 0.74 2.34
N ILE A 6 6.15 1.26 2.29
CA ILE A 6 4.96 0.50 1.89
C ILE A 6 5.11 0.02 0.43
N ILE A 7 5.44 0.93 -0.50
CA ILE A 7 5.67 0.61 -1.91
C ILE A 7 6.79 -0.43 -2.08
N LYS A 8 7.90 -0.31 -1.33
CA LYS A 8 8.97 -1.31 -1.34
C LYS A 8 8.47 -2.68 -0.88
N GLY A 9 7.69 -2.73 0.20
CA GLY A 9 7.10 -3.98 0.68
C GLY A 9 6.13 -4.60 -0.32
N ILE A 10 5.30 -3.80 -0.98
CA ILE A 10 4.41 -4.26 -2.07
C ILE A 10 5.22 -4.87 -3.22
N ALA A 11 6.27 -4.18 -3.67
CA ALA A 11 7.14 -4.67 -4.73
C ALA A 11 7.79 -6.02 -4.38
N GLU A 12 8.24 -6.17 -3.13
CA GLU A 12 8.83 -7.41 -2.62
C GLU A 12 7.81 -8.55 -2.53
N GLN A 13 6.59 -8.29 -2.03
CA GLN A 13 5.54 -9.31 -1.87
C GLN A 13 4.97 -9.79 -3.22
N LEU A 14 4.84 -8.89 -4.19
CA LEU A 14 4.31 -9.22 -5.52
C LEU A 14 5.39 -9.64 -6.53
N GLY A 15 6.67 -9.45 -6.20
CA GLY A 15 7.79 -9.74 -7.12
C GLY A 15 7.83 -8.82 -8.34
N ILE A 16 7.37 -7.58 -8.21
CA ILE A 16 7.27 -6.59 -9.29
C ILE A 16 8.30 -5.46 -9.12
N SER A 17 8.43 -4.61 -10.14
CA SER A 17 9.31 -3.44 -10.06
C SER A 17 8.78 -2.40 -9.07
N LEU A 18 9.67 -1.57 -8.51
CA LEU A 18 9.27 -0.46 -7.64
C LEU A 18 8.37 0.56 -8.37
N GLU A 19 8.60 0.77 -9.65
CA GLU A 19 7.78 1.67 -10.48
C GLU A 19 6.36 1.12 -10.64
N GLU A 20 6.24 -0.18 -10.92
CA GLU A 20 4.94 -0.85 -11.03
C GLU A 20 4.20 -0.89 -9.69
N ALA A 21 4.90 -1.18 -8.60
CA ALA A 21 4.32 -1.15 -7.25
C ALA A 21 3.85 0.26 -6.86
N MET A 22 4.62 1.28 -7.24
CA MET A 22 4.26 2.68 -7.00
C MET A 22 2.97 3.04 -7.74
N ASP A 23 2.89 2.72 -9.03
CA ASP A 23 1.72 3.00 -9.86
C ASP A 23 0.47 2.31 -9.32
N LYS A 24 0.56 1.01 -9.01
CA LYS A 24 -0.55 0.25 -8.41
C LYS A 24 -0.97 0.82 -7.06
N PHE A 25 -0.01 1.16 -6.20
CA PHE A 25 -0.30 1.71 -4.87
C PHE A 25 -1.06 3.04 -4.96
N TYR A 26 -0.67 3.97 -5.84
CA TYR A 26 -1.36 5.26 -5.95
C TYR A 26 -2.77 5.15 -6.55
N HIS A 27 -3.06 4.10 -7.32
CA HIS A 27 -4.40 3.82 -7.84
C HIS A 27 -5.26 2.94 -6.91
N SER A 28 -4.70 2.49 -5.77
CA SER A 28 -5.40 1.61 -4.83
C SER A 28 -6.44 2.32 -3.96
N VAL A 29 -7.49 1.60 -3.59
CA VAL A 29 -8.47 1.96 -2.57
C VAL A 29 -7.78 2.15 -1.22
N THR A 30 -6.80 1.31 -0.89
CA THR A 30 -5.99 1.39 0.33
C THR A 30 -5.33 2.77 0.44
N PHE A 31 -4.73 3.27 -0.63
CA PHE A 31 -4.14 4.61 -0.66
C PHE A 31 -5.20 5.71 -0.46
N GLN A 32 -6.35 5.60 -1.13
CA GLN A 32 -7.45 6.57 -0.95
C GLN A 32 -7.97 6.58 0.50
N MET A 33 -8.08 5.43 1.14
CA MET A 33 -8.50 5.32 2.55
C MET A 33 -7.47 5.96 3.49
N ILE A 34 -6.17 5.73 3.26
CA ILE A 34 -5.11 6.39 4.02
C ILE A 34 -5.18 7.92 3.85
N GLN A 35 -5.33 8.40 2.60
CA GLN A 35 -5.40 9.83 2.29
C GLN A 35 -6.62 10.50 2.91
N ASN A 36 -7.77 9.81 2.93
CA ASN A 36 -9.01 10.30 3.52
C ASN A 36 -9.07 10.14 5.05
N GLY A 37 -8.02 9.58 5.67
CA GLY A 37 -7.95 9.38 7.12
C GLY A 37 -8.94 8.34 7.64
N VAL A 38 -9.43 7.45 6.79
CA VAL A 38 -10.40 6.41 7.16
C VAL A 38 -9.75 5.44 8.15
N ALA A 39 -10.48 5.10 9.21
CA ALA A 39 -10.09 4.10 10.21
C ALA A 39 -8.69 4.30 10.85
N ASP A 40 -8.19 5.53 10.85
CA ASP A 40 -6.84 5.88 11.30
C ASP A 40 -5.73 5.04 10.64
N LEU A 41 -5.93 4.62 9.38
CA LEU A 41 -4.95 3.81 8.64
C LEU A 41 -3.57 4.47 8.55
N HIS A 42 -3.53 5.81 8.50
CA HIS A 42 -2.28 6.56 8.53
C HIS A 42 -1.45 6.33 9.81
N CYS A 43 -2.07 5.92 10.93
CA CYS A 43 -1.40 5.55 12.18
C CYS A 43 -1.00 4.06 12.26
N ARG A 44 -1.50 3.21 11.35
CA ARG A 44 -1.19 1.77 11.36
C ARG A 44 0.24 1.48 10.90
N SER A 45 0.74 0.28 11.18
CA SER A 45 2.09 -0.14 10.78
C SER A 45 2.22 -0.25 9.26
N ASP A 46 3.45 -0.15 8.76
CA ASP A 46 3.72 -0.29 7.32
C ASP A 46 3.29 -1.67 6.81
N GLN A 47 3.55 -2.75 7.59
CA GLN A 47 3.14 -4.11 7.26
C GLN A 47 1.61 -4.23 7.13
N TYR A 48 0.87 -3.67 8.08
CA TYR A 48 -0.60 -3.72 8.03
C TYR A 48 -1.14 -3.09 6.74
N LEU A 49 -0.58 -1.95 6.33
CA LEU A 49 -1.01 -1.28 5.10
C LEU A 49 -0.61 -2.02 3.82
N ILE A 50 0.50 -2.77 3.86
CA ILE A 50 0.88 -3.68 2.78
C ILE A 50 -0.13 -4.82 2.70
N ASP A 51 -0.50 -5.43 3.84
CA ASP A 51 -1.46 -6.53 3.88
C ASP A 51 -2.84 -6.10 3.37
N GLU A 52 -3.34 -4.92 3.78
CA GLU A 52 -4.61 -4.36 3.26
C GLU A 52 -4.56 -4.15 1.74
N PHE A 53 -3.46 -3.61 1.22
CA PHE A 53 -3.28 -3.47 -0.23
C PHE A 53 -3.26 -4.84 -0.93
N LEU A 54 -2.63 -5.85 -0.34
CA LEU A 54 -2.58 -7.20 -0.92
C LEU A 54 -3.94 -7.90 -0.87
N ILE A 55 -4.75 -7.63 0.15
CA ILE A 55 -6.15 -8.10 0.20
C ILE A 55 -6.92 -7.47 -0.97
N GLU A 56 -6.89 -6.14 -1.09
CA GLU A 56 -7.52 -5.41 -2.20
C GLU A 56 -7.07 -5.92 -3.57
N TYR A 57 -5.78 -6.18 -3.75
CA TYR A 57 -5.22 -6.64 -5.03
C TYR A 57 -5.66 -8.05 -5.43
N ASN A 58 -6.05 -8.89 -4.47
CA ASN A 58 -6.47 -10.27 -4.70
C ASN A 58 -8.00 -10.46 -4.76
N GLU A 59 -8.79 -9.39 -4.54
CA GLU A 59 -10.25 -9.35 -4.73
C GLU A 59 -10.63 -9.07 -6.19
#